data_AF-A0A2V2F9V3-F1
#
_entry.id   AF-A0A2V2F9V3-F1
#
_cell.length_a   1.000
_cell.length_b   1.000
_cell.length_c   1.000
_cell.angle_alpha   90.00
_cell.angle_beta   90.00
_cell.angle_gamma   90.00
#
_symmetry.space_group_name_H-M   'P 1'
#
loop_
_entity.id
_entity.type
_entity.pdbx_description
1 polymer ?
#
loop_
_entity_poly.entity_id
_entity_poly.type
_entity_poly.pdbx_seq_one_letter_code
_entity_poly.pdbx_strand_id
1 'polypeptide(L)'
;MTSRLKMQMAMCFTRAVGGERNTTRTKTAAKTPSASATSDFTETGKDMTIKEARKAAGLTQQGMSDLLGIPKRTLENWESDRSLPPEWVEHLVVEKLNRIAKEFPEK
;
A
#
# COMPACT_ATOMS: atom_id res chain seq x y z
N MET A 1 -56.83 -12.58 -13.04
CA MET A 1 -57.81 -12.37 -11.96
C MET A 1 -57.24 -12.97 -10.69
N THR A 2 -57.14 -12.14 -9.64
CA THR A 2 -57.24 -12.49 -8.19
C THR A 2 -56.35 -13.62 -7.65
N SER A 3 -55.56 -13.51 -6.57
CA SER A 3 -55.34 -12.51 -5.51
C SER A 3 -54.15 -13.12 -4.73
N ARG A 4 -53.05 -12.42 -4.47
CA ARG A 4 -52.89 -11.40 -3.43
C ARG A 4 -53.34 -11.90 -2.05
N LEU A 5 -52.55 -12.77 -1.43
CA LEU A 5 -52.68 -13.08 -0.02
C LEU A 5 -51.97 -11.98 0.79
N LYS A 6 -52.77 -10.99 1.21
CA LYS A 6 -52.44 -10.02 2.26
C LYS A 6 -53.16 -10.48 3.54
N MET A 7 -52.42 -10.94 4.53
CA MET A 7 -52.77 -10.88 5.95
C MET A 7 -51.57 -10.17 6.58
N GLN A 8 -51.60 -8.89 6.93
CA GLN A 8 -52.46 -8.16 7.87
C GLN A 8 -52.19 -8.55 9.33
N MET A 9 -51.87 -7.49 10.08
CA MET A 9 -51.76 -7.35 11.53
C MET A 9 -50.37 -7.55 12.14
N ALA A 10 -49.90 -6.69 13.03
CA ALA A 10 -50.39 -5.39 13.49
C ALA A 10 -49.30 -4.78 14.40
N MET A 11 -49.44 -3.48 14.59
CA MET A 11 -49.02 -2.71 15.77
C MET A 11 -47.63 -2.07 15.76
N CYS A 12 -47.72 -0.76 15.52
CA CYS A 12 -46.83 0.29 16.00
C CYS A 12 -46.23 0.00 17.39
N PHE A 13 -44.93 0.22 17.53
CA PHE A 13 -44.46 1.05 18.63
C PHE A 13 -43.24 1.88 18.23
N THR A 14 -43.45 3.17 18.40
CA THR A 14 -42.55 4.32 18.34
C THR A 14 -41.30 4.22 19.23
N ARG A 15 -40.26 4.95 18.76
CA ARG A 15 -39.34 5.81 19.55
C ARG A 15 -38.04 5.19 20.09
N ALA A 16 -36.90 5.73 19.61
CA ALA A 16 -35.77 6.30 20.38
C ALA A 16 -34.59 6.51 19.41
N VAL A 17 -34.41 7.71 18.84
CA VAL A 17 -33.35 8.68 19.23
C VAL A 17 -32.24 8.09 20.09
N GLY A 18 -31.04 7.97 19.52
CA GLY A 18 -29.82 7.56 20.22
C GLY A 18 -28.57 7.89 19.39
N GLY A 19 -28.32 9.18 19.19
CA GLY A 19 -27.02 9.65 18.73
C GLY A 19 -26.07 9.71 19.92
N GLU A 20 -25.15 8.75 20.01
CA GLU A 20 -24.06 8.79 21.00
C GLU A 20 -22.76 9.16 20.30
N ARG A 21 -22.55 10.48 20.24
CA ARG A 21 -21.24 11.09 20.06
C ARG A 21 -20.39 10.65 21.26
N ASN A 22 -19.33 9.88 21.03
CA ASN A 22 -18.30 9.74 22.04
C ASN A 22 -17.58 11.11 22.15
N THR A 23 -17.88 11.82 23.22
CA THR A 23 -17.09 12.95 23.70
C THR A 23 -17.18 12.93 25.22
N THR A 24 -16.11 12.50 25.88
CA THR A 24 -15.54 13.06 27.12
C THR A 24 -14.39 12.12 27.52
N ARG A 25 -13.13 12.54 27.33
CA ARG A 25 -12.35 13.51 28.12
C ARG A 25 -11.65 12.81 29.29
N THR A 26 -10.33 12.64 29.17
CA THR A 26 -9.41 12.93 30.27
C THR A 26 -8.10 13.49 29.74
N LYS A 27 -7.78 14.65 30.28
CA LYS A 27 -6.53 15.42 30.18
C LYS A 27 -5.44 14.66 30.95
N THR A 28 -4.42 14.19 30.26
CA THR A 28 -3.12 13.91 30.88
C THR A 28 -2.03 14.54 30.03
N ALA A 29 -1.57 15.71 30.48
CA ALA A 29 -0.29 16.23 30.07
C ALA A 29 0.78 15.38 30.78
N ALA A 30 1.22 14.31 30.13
CA ALA A 30 2.54 13.76 30.39
C ALA A 30 3.46 14.40 29.36
N LYS A 31 4.07 15.51 29.76
CA LYS A 31 5.30 15.99 29.15
C LYS A 31 6.33 14.90 29.40
N THR A 32 6.63 14.11 28.38
CA THR A 32 7.80 13.25 28.33
C THR A 32 8.97 14.15 27.90
N PRO A 33 9.89 14.55 28.81
CA PRO A 33 11.17 15.03 28.35
C PRO A 33 12.05 13.83 27.99
N SER A 34 12.59 13.90 26.78
CA SER A 34 14.03 13.77 26.55
C SER A 34 14.67 12.39 26.70
N ALA A 35 15.01 11.86 25.52
CA ALA A 35 16.31 11.29 25.18
C ALA A 35 16.83 10.13 26.03
N SER A 36 16.83 8.93 25.44
CA SER A 36 18.06 8.36 24.84
C SER A 36 17.88 6.87 24.56
N ALA A 37 18.47 6.44 23.44
CA ALA A 37 18.73 5.05 23.06
C ALA A 37 17.50 4.20 22.68
N THR A 38 16.93 4.48 21.51
CA THR A 38 16.73 3.36 20.57
C THR A 38 17.67 3.65 19.42
N SER A 39 18.80 2.93 19.44
CA SER A 39 19.77 2.88 18.36
C SER A 39 19.05 2.71 17.04
N ASP A 40 19.00 3.76 16.24
CA ASP A 40 19.80 3.88 15.02
C ASP A 40 20.21 2.53 14.39
N PHE A 41 19.22 1.70 14.08
CA PHE A 41 19.43 0.54 13.23
C PHE A 41 18.31 0.47 12.20
N THR A 42 18.15 1.55 11.44
CA THR A 42 17.80 1.39 10.02
C THR A 42 19.03 1.74 9.20
N GLU A 43 20.16 1.14 9.59
CA GLU A 43 21.29 1.01 8.69
C GLU A 43 21.01 -0.22 7.82
N THR A 44 20.12 -0.05 6.83
CA THR A 44 19.90 -1.07 5.82
C THR A 44 20.19 -0.40 4.49
N GLY A 45 21.33 -0.81 3.95
CA GLY A 45 22.04 -0.09 2.91
C GLY A 45 21.21 0.01 1.65
N LYS A 46 21.06 1.25 1.17
CA LYS A 46 20.76 1.62 -0.21
C LYS A 46 19.99 0.54 -0.97
N ASP A 47 18.71 0.36 -0.62
CA ASP A 47 17.79 -0.32 -1.51
C ASP A 47 17.79 0.47 -2.82
N MET A 48 18.37 -0.11 -3.87
CA MET A 48 18.32 0.52 -5.17
C MET A 48 16.86 0.71 -5.53
N THR A 49 16.46 1.95 -5.77
CA THR A 49 15.09 2.22 -6.19
C THR A 49 14.80 1.43 -7.46
N ILE A 50 13.55 0.99 -7.65
CA ILE A 50 13.14 0.22 -8.85
C ILE A 50 13.59 0.89 -10.15
N LYS A 51 13.58 2.23 -10.17
CA LYS A 51 14.04 3.07 -11.28
C LYS A 51 15.53 2.96 -11.55
N GLU A 52 16.36 2.91 -10.51
CA GLU A 52 17.81 2.71 -10.63
C GLU A 52 18.15 1.31 -11.11
N ALA A 53 17.49 0.29 -10.55
CA ALA A 53 17.64 -1.09 -10.98
C ALA A 53 17.27 -1.26 -12.47
N ARG A 54 16.19 -0.61 -12.94
CA ARG A 54 15.79 -0.64 -14.36
C ARG A 54 16.84 -0.01 -15.27
N LYS A 55 17.40 1.14 -14.86
CA LYS A 55 18.47 1.82 -15.62
C LYS A 55 19.73 0.96 -15.70
N ALA A 56 20.10 0.29 -14.60
CA ALA A 56 21.24 -0.62 -14.57
C ALA A 56 21.04 -1.82 -15.51
N ALA A 57 19.81 -2.31 -15.63
CA ALA A 57 19.45 -3.37 -16.58
C ALA A 57 19.29 -2.88 -18.03
N GLY A 58 19.37 -1.57 -18.31
CA GLY A 58 19.18 -1.03 -19.66
C GLY A 58 17.76 -1.20 -20.23
N LEU A 59 16.77 -1.49 -19.39
CA LEU A 59 15.41 -1.82 -19.84
C LEU A 59 14.52 -0.57 -19.98
N THR A 60 13.64 -0.59 -20.98
CA THR A 60 12.53 0.37 -21.08
C THR A 60 11.43 -0.01 -20.08
N GLN A 61 10.55 0.94 -19.71
CA GLN A 61 9.38 0.64 -18.87
C GLN A 61 8.45 -0.40 -19.52
N GLN A 62 8.34 -0.38 -20.85
CA GLN A 62 7.55 -1.37 -21.59
C GLN A 62 8.20 -2.75 -21.51
N GLY A 63 9.51 -2.86 -21.76
CA GLY A 63 10.23 -4.13 -21.64
C GLY A 63 10.16 -4.71 -20.23
N MET A 64 10.23 -3.86 -19.20
CA MET A 64 10.02 -4.29 -17.81
C MET A 64 8.60 -4.81 -17.58
N SER A 65 7.58 -4.15 -18.15
CA SER A 65 6.18 -4.57 -18.08
C SER A 65 5.97 -5.93 -18.74
N ASP A 66 6.54 -6.13 -19.93
CA ASP A 66 6.44 -7.37 -20.71
C ASP A 66 7.13 -8.55 -20.00
N LEU A 67 8.28 -8.29 -19.36
CA LEU A 67 9.06 -9.31 -18.63
C LEU A 67 8.42 -9.72 -17.30
N LEU A 68 7.90 -8.76 -16.54
CA LEU A 68 7.32 -9.02 -15.22
C LEU A 68 5.83 -9.34 -15.28
N GLY A 69 5.17 -9.03 -16.40
CA GLY A 69 3.72 -9.10 -16.54
C GLY A 69 2.97 -8.06 -15.70
N ILE A 70 3.68 -7.05 -15.16
CA ILE A 70 3.10 -6.00 -14.33
C ILE A 70 2.64 -4.87 -15.26
N PRO A 71 1.40 -4.38 -15.15
CA PRO A 71 0.93 -3.28 -15.99
C PRO A 71 1.84 -2.05 -15.90
N LYS A 72 2.19 -1.47 -17.05
CA LYS A 72 3.04 -0.27 -17.14
C LYS A 72 2.60 0.86 -16.20
N ARG A 73 1.30 1.10 -16.07
CA ARG A 73 0.74 2.14 -15.19
C ARG A 73 1.11 1.93 -13.72
N THR A 74 1.18 0.68 -13.27
CA THR A 74 1.58 0.32 -11.91
C THR A 74 3.07 0.62 -11.70
N LEU A 75 3.91 0.24 -12.67
CA LEU A 75 5.34 0.55 -12.64
C LEU A 75 5.60 2.07 -12.64
N GLU A 76 4.87 2.83 -13.44
CA GLU A 76 4.95 4.30 -13.43
C GLU A 76 4.59 4.89 -12.06
N ASN A 77 3.56 4.36 -11.39
CA ASN A 77 3.17 4.81 -10.07
C ASN A 77 4.23 4.47 -9.01
N TRP A 78 4.88 3.31 -9.13
CA TRP A 78 5.97 2.89 -8.25
C TRP A 78 7.24 3.71 -8.50
N GLU A 79 7.63 3.97 -9.76
CA GLU A 79 8.81 4.79 -10.10
C GLU A 79 8.62 6.29 -9.81
N SER A 80 7.37 6.76 -9.66
CA SER A 80 7.03 8.16 -9.38
C SER A 80 6.66 8.40 -7.91
N ASP A 81 6.90 7.43 -7.02
CA ASP A 81 6.57 7.47 -5.59
C ASP A 81 5.09 7.80 -5.30
N ARG A 82 4.20 7.60 -6.30
CA ARG A 82 2.75 7.83 -6.17
C ARG A 82 2.08 6.72 -5.36
N SER A 83 2.64 5.52 -5.45
CA SER A 83 2.25 4.35 -4.68
C SER A 83 3.51 3.58 -4.37
N LEU A 84 3.70 3.21 -3.11
CA LEU A 84 4.79 2.32 -2.73
C LEU A 84 4.31 0.87 -2.94
N PRO A 85 5.11 0.02 -3.60
CA PRO A 85 4.83 -1.41 -3.60
C PRO A 85 4.99 -1.96 -2.17
N PRO A 86 4.40 -3.13 -1.87
CA PRO A 86 4.79 -3.89 -0.69
C PRO A 86 6.29 -4.21 -0.71
N GLU A 87 6.94 -4.19 0.44
CA GLU A 87 8.39 -4.43 0.59
C GLU A 87 8.89 -5.69 -0.13
N TRP A 88 8.15 -6.80 -0.01
CA TRP A 88 8.51 -8.06 -0.68
C TRP A 88 8.51 -7.96 -2.21
N VAL A 89 7.65 -7.10 -2.78
CA VAL A 89 7.56 -6.89 -4.23
C VAL A 89 8.77 -6.09 -4.70
N GLU A 90 9.18 -5.09 -3.94
CA GLU A 90 10.36 -4.28 -4.24
C GLU A 90 11.60 -5.16 -4.32
N HIS A 91 11.84 -6.01 -3.31
CA HIS A 91 12.95 -6.96 -3.30
C HIS A 91 12.92 -7.90 -4.52
N LEU A 92 11.76 -8.47 -4.85
CA LEU A 92 11.60 -9.37 -5.98
C LEU A 92 11.89 -8.69 -7.32
N VAL A 93 11.40 -7.45 -7.49
CA VAL A 93 11.59 -6.68 -8.72
C VAL A 93 13.06 -6.33 -8.90
N VAL A 94 13.71 -5.85 -7.83
CA VAL A 94 15.14 -5.49 -7.85
C VAL A 94 16.01 -6.72 -8.13
N GLU A 95 15.72 -7.87 -7.50
CA GLU A 95 16.45 -9.12 -7.75
C GLU A 95 16.36 -9.55 -9.22
N LYS A 96 15.16 -9.53 -9.81
CA LYS A 96 14.96 -9.90 -11.21
C LYS A 96 15.71 -8.96 -12.17
N LEU A 97 15.64 -7.66 -11.93
CA LEU A 97 16.34 -6.67 -12.75
C LEU A 97 17.86 -6.84 -12.65
N ASN A 98 18.39 -7.10 -11.45
CA ASN A 98 19.81 -7.37 -11.23
C ASN A 98 20.27 -8.65 -11.92
N ARG A 99 19.44 -9.70 -11.97
CA ARG A 99 19.75 -10.93 -12.71
C ARG A 99 19.85 -10.64 -14.21
N ILE A 100 18.90 -9.90 -14.78
CA ILE A 100 18.91 -9.53 -16.21
C ILE A 100 20.16 -8.71 -16.54
N ALA A 101 20.52 -7.75 -15.69
CA ALA A 101 21.74 -6.95 -15.87
C ALA A 101 23.02 -7.80 -15.87
N LYS A 102 23.03 -8.95 -15.18
CA LYS A 102 24.17 -9.90 -15.17
C LYS A 102 24.15 -10.86 -16.36
N GLU A 103 22.97 -11.32 -16.77
CA GLU A 103 22.82 -12.34 -17.82
C GLU A 103 22.98 -11.78 -19.24
N PHE A 104 22.66 -10.50 -19.44
CA PHE A 104 22.81 -9.82 -20.73
C PHE A 104 23.78 -8.63 -20.64
N PRO A 105 25.08 -8.86 -20.40
CA PRO A 105 26.09 -7.83 -20.55
C PRO A 105 26.38 -7.63 -22.05
N GLU A 106 25.37 -7.29 -22.86
CA GLU A 106 25.65 -6.85 -24.23
C GLU A 106 26.24 -5.44 -24.16
N LYS A 107 27.57 -5.39 -24.21
CA LYS A 107 28.36 -4.21 -24.57
C LYS A 107 29.07 -4.47 -25.88
#